data_AF-A0A060CFP3-F1
#
_entry.id   AF-A0A060CFP3-F1
#
_cell.length_a   1.000
_cell.length_b   1.000
_cell.length_c   1.000
_cell.angle_alpha   90.00
_cell.angle_beta   90.00
_cell.angle_gamma   90.00
#
_symmetry.space_group_name_H-M   'P 1'
#
loop_
_entity.id
_entity.type
_entity.pdbx_description
1 polymer ?
#
loop_
_entity_poly.entity_id
_entity_poly.type
_entity_poly.pdbx_seq_one_letter_code
_entity_poly.pdbx_strand_id
1 'polypeptide(L)'
;RQRPTDDDATTVKRAELADSLVTLSQGIPFIQLGQEFLRTKGGDGNSYNSGDSVNAIDWDRTTTYKDSVDYVKGLLALRKNTAAFRMSSYDDISKNATILQASDGVVAYQVKDDSGTYVVILNSASGSVDTSTARTASLARSLTSASADSTTTVSGLGNGTYQVLVRDGTVLDDNDP
;
A
#
# COMPACT_ATOMS: atom_id res chain seq x y z
N ARG A 1 -9.69 -1.41 -15.82
CA ARG A 1 -10.20 -2.78 -16.09
C ARG A 1 -9.18 -3.76 -15.57
N GLN A 2 -9.60 -4.80 -14.86
CA GLN A 2 -8.73 -5.92 -14.50
C GLN A 2 -8.07 -6.46 -15.78
N ARG A 3 -6.78 -6.79 -15.72
CA ARG A 3 -6.12 -7.47 -16.83
C ARG A 3 -6.68 -8.90 -16.86
N PRO A 4 -7.31 -9.35 -17.95
CA PRO A 4 -7.99 -10.65 -17.98
C PRO A 4 -7.09 -11.88 -17.76
N THR A 5 -5.77 -11.68 -17.68
CA THR A 5 -4.75 -12.74 -17.58
C THR A 5 -4.04 -12.78 -16.23
N ASP A 6 -4.30 -11.82 -15.33
CA ASP A 6 -3.71 -11.84 -13.99
C ASP A 6 -4.39 -12.93 -13.16
N ASP A 7 -3.61 -13.66 -12.35
CA ASP A 7 -4.17 -14.60 -11.37
C ASP A 7 -4.83 -13.85 -10.18
N ASP A 8 -5.55 -14.60 -9.36
CA ASP A 8 -6.27 -14.04 -8.21
C ASP A 8 -5.32 -13.40 -7.19
N ALA A 9 -4.15 -14.02 -6.97
CA ALA A 9 -3.13 -13.50 -6.07
C ALA A 9 -2.64 -12.12 -6.53
N THR A 10 -2.26 -12.00 -7.80
CA THR A 10 -1.84 -10.73 -8.42
C THR A 10 -2.96 -9.69 -8.34
N THR A 11 -4.22 -10.10 -8.54
CA THR A 11 -5.38 -9.21 -8.42
C THR A 11 -5.51 -8.64 -7.00
N VAL A 12 -5.39 -9.49 -5.96
CA VAL A 12 -5.40 -9.06 -4.55
C VAL A 12 -4.30 -8.06 -4.29
N LYS A 13 -3.08 -8.33 -4.76
CA LYS A 13 -1.93 -7.46 -4.52
C LYS A 13 -2.03 -6.10 -5.21
N ARG A 14 -2.63 -6.05 -6.38
CA ARG A 14 -2.96 -4.77 -7.04
C ARG A 14 -4.06 -3.99 -6.30
N ALA A 15 -5.05 -4.68 -5.72
CA ALA A 15 -6.07 -4.04 -4.89
C ALA A 15 -5.45 -3.44 -3.61
N GLU A 16 -4.64 -4.22 -2.90
CA GLU A 16 -3.89 -3.78 -1.73
C GLU A 16 -2.99 -2.58 -2.05
N LEU A 17 -2.26 -2.60 -3.18
CA LEU A 17 -1.44 -1.47 -3.64
C LEU A 17 -2.27 -0.19 -3.86
N ALA A 18 -3.47 -0.32 -4.46
CA ALA A 18 -4.37 0.81 -4.66
C ALA A 18 -4.87 1.35 -3.31
N ASP A 19 -5.16 0.47 -2.35
CA ASP A 19 -5.53 0.85 -0.98
C ASP A 19 -4.39 1.59 -0.27
N SER A 20 -3.13 1.14 -0.42
CA SER A 20 -1.98 1.86 0.15
C SER A 20 -1.81 3.24 -0.49
N LEU A 21 -1.91 3.34 -1.82
CA LEU A 21 -1.79 4.62 -2.52
C LEU A 21 -2.81 5.63 -1.98
N VAL A 22 -4.08 5.25 -1.89
CA VAL A 22 -5.15 6.14 -1.40
C VAL A 22 -4.95 6.45 0.09
N THR A 23 -4.63 5.44 0.90
CA THR A 23 -4.56 5.59 2.36
C THR A 23 -3.31 6.34 2.82
N LEU A 24 -2.20 6.29 2.10
CA LEU A 24 -0.94 6.94 2.49
C LEU A 24 -0.72 8.30 1.82
N SER A 25 -1.58 8.68 0.86
CA SER A 25 -1.58 10.02 0.27
C SER A 25 -2.03 11.11 1.26
N GLN A 26 -1.64 12.35 1.00
CA GLN A 26 -2.19 13.51 1.73
C GLN A 26 -3.65 13.73 1.35
N GLY A 27 -4.45 14.25 2.29
CA GLY A 27 -5.88 14.54 2.09
C GLY A 27 -6.81 13.58 2.85
N ILE A 28 -8.02 13.38 2.31
CA ILE A 28 -9.07 12.56 2.94
C ILE A 28 -9.23 11.26 2.16
N PRO A 29 -8.79 10.10 2.68
CA PRO A 29 -8.99 8.82 2.02
C PRO A 29 -10.47 8.44 2.08
N PHE A 30 -10.99 7.91 0.98
CA PHE A 30 -12.32 7.33 0.90
C PHE A 30 -12.20 5.88 0.43
N ILE A 31 -12.88 4.97 1.11
CA ILE A 31 -12.90 3.53 0.81
C ILE A 31 -14.36 3.13 0.62
N GLN A 32 -14.65 2.45 -0.48
CA GLN A 32 -15.98 1.90 -0.72
C GLN A 32 -16.19 0.65 0.15
N LEU A 33 -17.37 0.50 0.75
CA LEU A 33 -17.72 -0.72 1.50
C LEU A 33 -17.52 -1.97 0.65
N GLY A 34 -16.62 -2.83 1.13
CA GLY A 34 -16.24 -4.11 0.56
C GLY A 34 -15.04 -4.09 -0.35
N GLN A 35 -14.42 -2.93 -0.57
CA GLN A 35 -13.13 -2.83 -1.27
C GLN A 35 -12.05 -3.67 -0.56
N GLU A 36 -12.05 -3.66 0.76
CA GLU A 36 -11.10 -4.37 1.62
C GLU A 36 -11.18 -5.90 1.54
N PHE A 37 -12.31 -6.44 1.07
CA PHE A 37 -12.54 -7.87 0.83
C PHE A 37 -12.90 -8.16 -0.64
N LEU A 38 -12.38 -7.32 -1.56
CA LEU A 38 -12.50 -7.48 -3.00
C LEU A 38 -13.95 -7.67 -3.48
N ARG A 39 -14.89 -6.87 -2.96
CA ARG A 39 -16.30 -6.92 -3.36
C ARG A 39 -16.42 -6.87 -4.89
N THR A 40 -17.22 -7.78 -5.44
CA THR A 40 -17.50 -7.87 -6.87
C THR A 40 -18.97 -7.57 -7.16
N LYS A 41 -19.22 -7.05 -8.36
CA LYS A 41 -20.56 -6.86 -8.95
C LYS A 41 -20.72 -7.65 -10.26
N GLY A 42 -19.91 -8.70 -10.44
CA GLY A 42 -19.93 -9.51 -11.67
C GLY A 42 -19.57 -8.75 -12.95
N GLY A 43 -18.85 -7.63 -12.83
CA GLY A 43 -18.50 -6.78 -13.97
C GLY A 43 -19.56 -5.74 -14.34
N ASP A 44 -20.64 -5.60 -13.58
CA ASP A 44 -21.64 -4.56 -13.78
C ASP A 44 -21.05 -3.16 -13.49
N GLY A 45 -20.93 -2.34 -14.54
CA GLY A 45 -20.41 -0.98 -14.46
C GLY A 45 -21.41 0.07 -13.96
N ASN A 46 -22.70 -0.26 -13.87
CA ASN A 46 -23.75 0.66 -13.39
C ASN A 46 -24.91 -0.10 -12.71
N SER A 47 -24.67 -0.59 -11.50
CA SER A 47 -25.59 -1.49 -10.81
C SER A 47 -26.75 -0.82 -10.05
N TYR A 48 -27.16 0.39 -10.44
CA TYR A 48 -28.14 1.18 -9.68
C TYR A 48 -29.50 0.48 -9.48
N ASN A 49 -29.87 -0.42 -10.40
CA ASN A 49 -31.12 -1.19 -10.38
C ASN A 49 -30.91 -2.72 -10.53
N SER A 50 -29.68 -3.22 -10.37
CA SER A 50 -29.34 -4.63 -10.64
C SER A 50 -29.70 -5.62 -9.52
N GLY A 51 -30.41 -5.16 -8.48
CA GLY A 51 -30.90 -6.01 -7.39
C GLY A 51 -29.81 -6.62 -6.50
N ASP A 52 -30.22 -7.53 -5.61
CA ASP A 52 -29.37 -8.09 -4.56
C ASP A 52 -28.34 -9.08 -5.08
N SER A 53 -28.66 -9.83 -6.15
CA SER A 53 -27.71 -10.77 -6.78
C SER A 53 -26.43 -10.09 -7.25
N VAL A 54 -26.45 -8.77 -7.47
CA VAL A 54 -25.31 -7.95 -7.86
C VAL A 54 -24.82 -7.04 -6.72
N ASN A 55 -25.73 -6.45 -5.94
CA ASN A 55 -25.37 -5.42 -4.97
C ASN A 55 -25.21 -5.88 -3.53
N ALA A 56 -25.71 -7.07 -3.16
CA ALA A 56 -25.62 -7.56 -1.79
C ALA A 56 -24.17 -7.62 -1.32
N ILE A 57 -23.96 -7.41 -0.02
CA ILE A 57 -22.67 -7.63 0.59
C ILE A 57 -22.52 -9.13 0.84
N ASP A 58 -21.61 -9.74 0.09
CA ASP A 58 -21.17 -11.10 0.32
C ASP A 58 -20.20 -11.13 1.51
N TRP A 59 -20.72 -11.45 2.68
CA TRP A 59 -19.95 -11.49 3.92
C TRP A 59 -18.95 -12.64 3.98
N ASP A 60 -19.14 -13.72 3.22
CA ASP A 60 -18.21 -14.84 3.20
C ASP A 60 -16.84 -14.41 2.66
N ARG A 61 -16.83 -13.41 1.76
CA ARG A 61 -15.59 -12.79 1.25
C ARG A 61 -14.74 -12.16 2.35
N THR A 62 -15.32 -11.71 3.45
CA THR A 62 -14.53 -11.20 4.59
C THR A 62 -13.65 -12.29 5.22
N THR A 63 -14.10 -13.54 5.15
CA THR A 63 -13.34 -14.70 5.62
C THR A 63 -12.39 -15.17 4.53
N THR A 64 -12.83 -15.24 3.27
CA THR A 64 -11.98 -15.62 2.12
C THR A 64 -10.78 -14.70 1.93
N TYR A 65 -10.97 -13.39 2.07
CA TYR A 65 -9.94 -12.36 1.88
C TYR A 65 -9.53 -11.70 3.19
N LYS A 66 -9.51 -12.48 4.28
CA LYS A 66 -9.17 -12.00 5.62
C LYS A 66 -7.84 -11.24 5.66
N ASP A 67 -6.84 -11.69 4.91
CA ASP A 67 -5.51 -11.06 4.89
C ASP A 67 -5.57 -9.65 4.27
N SER A 68 -6.32 -9.47 3.18
CA SER A 68 -6.58 -8.16 2.58
C SER A 68 -7.34 -7.24 3.54
N VAL A 69 -8.34 -7.78 4.25
CA VAL A 69 -9.07 -7.02 5.27
C VAL A 69 -8.13 -6.54 6.39
N ASP A 70 -7.26 -7.42 6.88
CA ASP A 70 -6.31 -7.08 7.94
C ASP A 70 -5.20 -6.14 7.45
N TYR A 71 -4.80 -6.25 6.18
CA TYR A 71 -3.90 -5.30 5.52
C TYR A 71 -4.49 -3.88 5.50
N VAL A 72 -5.73 -3.71 5.04
CA VAL A 72 -6.40 -2.39 5.03
C VAL A 72 -6.59 -1.85 6.46
N LYS A 73 -6.93 -2.69 7.43
CA LYS A 73 -6.96 -2.29 8.85
C LYS A 73 -5.60 -1.77 9.33
N GLY A 74 -4.51 -2.44 8.95
CA GLY A 74 -3.14 -2.04 9.25
C GLY A 74 -2.79 -0.68 8.65
N LEU A 75 -3.14 -0.44 7.38
CA LEU A 75 -2.95 0.85 6.71
C LEU A 75 -3.70 1.99 7.41
N LEU A 76 -4.96 1.75 7.77
CA LEU A 76 -5.77 2.74 8.49
C LEU A 76 -5.21 3.04 9.88
N ALA A 77 -4.75 2.01 10.59
CA ALA A 77 -4.11 2.17 11.90
C ALA A 77 -2.80 2.96 11.80
N LEU A 78 -1.98 2.68 10.79
CA LEU A 78 -0.77 3.46 10.51
C LEU A 78 -1.12 4.93 10.24
N ARG A 79 -2.01 5.21 9.28
CA ARG A 79 -2.42 6.59 8.95
C ARG A 79 -2.96 7.33 10.17
N LYS A 80 -3.76 6.65 11.00
CA LYS A 80 -4.31 7.23 12.23
C LYS A 80 -3.20 7.63 13.19
N ASN A 81 -2.19 6.78 13.37
CA ASN A 81 -1.13 6.97 14.36
C ASN A 81 0.08 7.77 13.85
N THR A 82 0.12 8.13 12.57
CA THR A 82 1.23 8.90 11.98
C THR A 82 0.72 10.22 11.40
N ALA A 83 1.10 11.33 12.04
CA ALA A 83 0.65 12.67 11.63
C ALA A 83 1.20 13.08 10.27
N ALA A 84 2.38 12.58 9.90
CA ALA A 84 3.02 12.86 8.61
C ALA A 84 2.14 12.54 7.37
N PHE A 85 1.13 11.68 7.49
CA PHE A 85 0.20 11.35 6.38
C PHE A 85 -1.07 12.21 6.34
N ARG A 86 -1.28 13.09 7.31
CA ARG A 86 -2.54 13.83 7.53
C ARG A 86 -2.33 15.34 7.71
N MET A 87 -1.38 15.92 6.98
CA MET A 87 -1.12 17.36 7.03
C MET A 87 -2.33 18.15 6.51
N SER A 88 -2.64 19.28 7.14
CA SER A 88 -3.85 20.07 6.86
C SER A 88 -3.58 21.33 6.03
N SER A 89 -2.31 21.65 5.74
CA SER A 89 -1.93 22.84 4.97
C SER A 89 -0.97 22.51 3.83
N TYR A 90 -1.07 23.29 2.75
CA TYR A 90 -0.14 23.15 1.62
C TYR A 90 1.30 23.49 2.03
N ASP A 91 1.49 24.46 2.92
CA ASP A 91 2.81 24.85 3.41
C ASP A 91 3.49 23.69 4.13
N ASP A 92 2.77 23.00 5.02
CA ASP A 92 3.30 21.82 5.72
C ASP A 92 3.65 20.69 4.76
N ILE A 93 2.79 20.43 3.77
CA ILE A 93 3.05 19.40 2.75
C ILE A 93 4.30 19.77 1.95
N SER A 94 4.42 21.02 1.48
CA SER A 94 5.56 21.47 0.68
C SER A 94 6.89 21.39 1.44
N LYS A 95 6.85 21.61 2.77
CA LYS A 95 8.03 21.57 3.64
C LYS A 95 8.44 20.15 4.01
N ASN A 96 7.46 19.26 4.21
CA ASN A 96 7.68 17.98 4.87
C ASN A 96 7.50 16.76 3.95
N ALA A 97 6.93 16.91 2.76
CA ALA A 97 6.81 15.85 1.76
C ALA A 97 7.78 16.04 0.59
N THR A 98 8.37 14.97 0.07
CA THR A 98 9.31 15.03 -1.06
C THR A 98 9.19 13.78 -1.91
N ILE A 99 9.00 13.95 -3.22
CA ILE A 99 9.06 12.81 -4.16
C ILE A 99 10.53 12.42 -4.36
N LEU A 100 10.81 11.13 -4.18
CA LEU A 100 12.13 10.53 -4.38
C LEU A 100 12.23 9.89 -5.78
N GLN A 101 11.16 9.25 -6.25
CA GLN A 101 11.06 8.63 -7.57
C GLN A 101 9.61 8.62 -8.06
N ALA A 102 9.42 8.79 -9.37
CA ALA A 102 8.13 8.70 -10.04
C ALA A 102 8.32 8.23 -11.50
N SER A 103 9.01 7.11 -11.68
CA SER A 103 9.34 6.53 -12.98
C SER A 103 9.26 5.00 -12.92
N ASP A 104 9.17 4.36 -14.09
CA ASP A 104 9.31 2.90 -14.23
C ASP A 104 8.30 2.07 -13.42
N GLY A 105 7.10 2.62 -13.22
CA GLY A 105 6.05 1.98 -12.43
C GLY A 105 6.27 2.06 -10.92
N VAL A 106 7.25 2.83 -10.45
CA VAL A 106 7.52 3.08 -9.03
C VAL A 106 7.21 4.53 -8.67
N VAL A 107 6.50 4.71 -7.57
CA VAL A 107 6.37 5.99 -6.87
C VAL A 107 6.98 5.84 -5.49
N ALA A 108 8.06 6.56 -5.23
CA ALA A 108 8.68 6.66 -3.92
C ALA A 108 8.62 8.09 -3.42
N TYR A 109 8.19 8.28 -2.18
CA TYR A 109 8.18 9.60 -1.56
C TYR A 109 8.51 9.52 -0.08
N GLN A 110 8.97 10.63 0.46
CA GLN A 110 9.26 10.83 1.86
C GLN A 110 8.25 11.79 2.46
N VAL A 111 7.78 11.53 3.68
CA VAL A 111 7.04 12.49 4.52
C VAL A 111 7.68 12.55 5.91
N LYS A 112 7.56 13.71 6.56
CA LYS A 112 8.19 13.96 7.87
C LYS A 112 7.18 14.54 8.84
N ASP A 113 7.32 14.21 10.11
CA ASP A 113 6.72 14.94 11.21
C ASP A 113 7.70 14.98 12.40
N ASP A 114 7.25 15.48 13.55
CA ASP A 114 8.07 15.56 14.76
C ASP A 114 8.48 14.17 15.31
N SER A 115 7.79 13.10 14.91
CA SER A 115 8.08 11.72 15.34
C SER A 115 9.14 11.06 14.45
N GLY A 116 9.35 11.56 13.24
CA GLY A 116 10.42 11.09 12.37
C GLY A 116 10.15 11.26 10.88
N THR A 117 10.95 10.54 10.09
CA THR A 117 10.85 10.53 8.63
C THR A 117 10.33 9.17 8.16
N TYR A 118 9.36 9.20 7.25
CA TYR A 118 8.73 8.02 6.67
C TYR A 118 9.00 8.02 5.17
N VAL A 119 9.34 6.86 4.62
CA VAL A 119 9.50 6.65 3.18
C VAL A 119 8.42 5.67 2.74
N VAL A 120 7.71 5.99 1.69
CA VAL A 120 6.69 5.13 1.09
C VAL A 120 7.14 4.78 -0.31
N ILE A 121 7.08 3.50 -0.66
CA ILE A 121 7.46 2.99 -1.97
C ILE A 121 6.31 2.16 -2.52
N LEU A 122 5.71 2.62 -3.62
CA LEU A 122 4.61 1.97 -4.31
C LEU A 122 5.14 1.46 -5.64
N ASN A 123 5.26 0.15 -5.80
CA ASN A 123 5.73 -0.47 -7.02
C ASN A 123 4.58 -1.18 -7.73
N SER A 124 4.42 -0.90 -9.03
CA SER A 124 3.41 -1.49 -9.90
C SER A 124 4.02 -2.30 -11.05
N ALA A 125 5.35 -2.30 -11.15
CA ALA A 125 6.09 -3.08 -12.14
C ALA A 125 6.08 -4.57 -11.77
N SER A 126 6.17 -5.43 -12.78
CA SER A 126 6.16 -6.89 -12.63
C SER A 126 7.49 -7.49 -12.14
N GLY A 127 8.35 -6.68 -11.52
CA GLY A 127 9.68 -7.07 -11.10
C GLY A 127 10.28 -6.11 -10.08
N SER A 128 11.41 -6.49 -9.50
CA SER A 128 12.18 -5.62 -8.62
C SER A 128 12.76 -4.46 -9.45
N VAL A 129 12.38 -3.24 -9.10
CA VAL A 129 12.96 -2.03 -9.68
C VAL A 129 14.02 -1.52 -8.73
N ASP A 130 15.20 -1.19 -9.27
CA ASP A 130 16.26 -0.58 -8.47
C ASP A 130 15.80 0.81 -7.99
N THR A 131 15.60 0.92 -6.67
CA THR A 131 15.22 2.18 -6.00
C THR A 131 16.44 2.91 -5.43
N SER A 132 17.67 2.51 -5.79
CA SER A 132 18.91 3.17 -5.35
C SER A 132 18.97 4.66 -5.71
N THR A 133 18.28 5.07 -6.78
CA THR A 133 18.11 6.48 -7.19
C THR A 133 17.17 7.29 -6.29
N ALA A 134 16.26 6.65 -5.57
CA ALA A 134 15.49 7.26 -4.49
C ALA A 134 16.41 7.40 -3.27
N ARG A 135 17.33 8.37 -3.34
CA ARG A 135 18.41 8.72 -2.38
C ARG A 135 18.36 7.87 -1.12
N THR A 136 19.22 6.85 -1.09
CA THR A 136 19.61 6.00 0.05
C THR A 136 19.00 6.45 1.38
N ALA A 137 17.82 5.93 1.71
CA ALA A 137 17.19 6.09 3.01
C ALA A 137 16.67 4.71 3.42
N SER A 138 17.45 4.07 4.29
CA SER A 138 17.17 2.76 4.85
C SER A 138 16.07 2.93 5.88
N LEU A 139 15.11 1.99 5.86
CA LEU A 139 14.57 1.30 7.03
C LEU A 139 13.32 0.55 6.62
N ALA A 140 13.43 -0.70 6.16
CA ALA A 140 12.26 -1.58 6.02
C ALA A 140 11.60 -1.78 7.39
N ARG A 141 10.53 -1.03 7.71
CA ARG A 141 9.55 -1.49 8.71
C ARG A 141 8.38 -2.04 7.93
N SER A 142 8.58 -3.29 7.52
CA SER A 142 7.53 -4.09 6.90
C SER A 142 6.26 -3.99 7.75
N LEU A 143 5.18 -3.47 7.17
CA LEU A 143 3.84 -3.87 7.59
C LEU A 143 3.61 -5.28 7.03
N THR A 144 4.37 -6.26 7.54
CA THR A 144 3.90 -7.63 7.51
C THR A 144 2.74 -7.66 8.48
N SER A 145 1.52 -7.67 7.94
CA SER A 145 0.36 -8.21 8.63
C SER A 145 0.80 -9.41 9.44
N ALA A 146 0.57 -9.43 10.75
CA ALA A 146 0.25 -10.64 11.51
C ALA A 146 1.00 -11.98 11.19
N SER A 147 2.19 -11.94 10.59
CA SER A 147 3.09 -13.04 10.31
C SER A 147 4.46 -12.43 10.05
N ALA A 148 5.32 -12.51 11.07
CA ALA A 148 6.75 -12.40 10.91
C ALA A 148 7.22 -13.35 9.79
N ASP A 149 7.91 -12.84 8.77
CA ASP A 149 9.30 -13.19 8.50
C ASP A 149 9.83 -12.43 7.27
N SER A 150 11.15 -12.34 7.13
CA SER A 150 11.95 -11.67 6.08
C SER A 150 12.36 -10.23 6.38
N THR A 151 13.41 -10.17 7.19
CA THR A 151 14.29 -9.01 7.40
C THR A 151 15.14 -8.77 6.16
N THR A 152 15.33 -7.52 5.71
CA THR A 152 16.43 -7.17 4.81
C THR A 152 17.24 -6.03 5.39
N THR A 153 18.50 -6.29 5.67
CA THR A 153 19.49 -5.34 6.22
C THR A 153 19.99 -4.40 5.12
N VAL A 154 20.08 -3.10 5.39
CA VAL A 154 20.79 -2.13 4.52
C VAL A 154 21.69 -1.25 5.39
N SER A 155 22.97 -1.15 5.03
CA SER A 155 24.03 -0.41 5.73
C SER A 155 24.27 0.99 5.15
N GLY A 156 24.78 1.91 5.99
CA GLY A 156 25.46 3.14 5.56
C GLY A 156 24.67 4.46 5.60
N LEU A 157 24.13 4.88 6.75
CA LEU A 157 23.47 6.19 6.88
C LEU A 157 23.85 6.95 8.16
N GLY A 158 23.93 8.28 8.03
CA GLY A 158 24.12 9.20 9.15
C GLY A 158 22.94 9.24 10.13
N ASN A 159 23.03 10.11 11.15
CA ASN A 159 22.14 10.12 12.32
C ASN A 159 20.66 10.38 11.98
N GLY A 160 19.79 9.38 12.17
CA GLY A 160 18.32 9.51 12.12
C GLY A 160 17.57 8.17 12.13
N THR A 161 16.26 8.19 12.45
CA THR A 161 15.35 7.03 12.42
C THR A 161 14.33 7.21 11.29
N TYR A 162 14.15 6.19 10.44
CA TYR A 162 13.26 6.17 9.28
C TYR A 162 12.32 4.93 9.30
N GLN A 163 11.19 4.95 8.56
CA GLN A 163 10.30 3.79 8.38
C GLN A 163 9.83 3.68 6.92
N VAL A 164 10.09 2.55 6.25
CA VAL A 164 9.70 2.22 4.87
C VAL A 164 8.43 1.41 4.90
N LEU A 165 7.42 1.93 4.22
CA LEU A 165 6.07 1.36 4.19
C LEU A 165 5.72 1.03 2.74
N VAL A 166 5.30 -0.22 2.56
CA VAL A 166 4.86 -0.88 1.32
C VAL A 166 5.98 -1.62 0.58
N ARG A 167 5.86 -2.94 0.60
CA ARG A 167 6.53 -3.86 -0.32
C ARG A 167 5.46 -4.70 -0.99
N ASP A 168 5.64 -4.83 -2.30
CA ASP A 168 4.88 -5.65 -3.22
C ASP A 168 4.39 -6.94 -2.60
N GLY A 169 3.14 -7.24 -2.89
CA GLY A 169 2.71 -8.61 -2.86
C GLY A 169 3.30 -9.39 -4.01
N THR A 170 4.47 -9.99 -3.80
CA THR A 170 4.84 -11.37 -4.15
C THR A 170 6.23 -11.69 -3.58
N VAL A 171 6.35 -12.95 -3.18
CA VAL A 171 7.43 -13.73 -2.56
C VAL A 171 8.85 -13.39 -3.04
N LEU A 172 9.78 -13.19 -2.09
CA LEU A 172 11.18 -13.56 -2.29
C LEU A 172 11.38 -14.92 -1.62
N ASP A 173 11.54 -15.94 -2.45
CA ASP A 173 12.02 -17.24 -2.05
C ASP A 173 13.55 -17.20 -2.14
N ASP A 174 14.23 -17.53 -1.04
CA ASP A 174 15.69 -17.68 -0.98
C ASP A 174 16.08 -19.17 -0.91
N ASN A 175 15.21 -20.09 -1.34
CA ASN A 175 15.54 -21.51 -1.43
C ASN A 175 14.84 -22.23 -2.59
N ASP A 176 15.47 -22.25 -3.76
CA ASP A 176 15.80 -23.51 -4.45
C ASP A 176 16.99 -23.26 -5.40
N PRO A 177 17.87 -24.26 -5.65
CA PRO A 177 19.25 -24.08 -6.13
C PRO A 177 19.43 -23.57 -7.56
#